data_AF-A0A1Q3HEK6-F1
#
_entry.id   AF-A0A1Q3HEK6-F1
#
_cell.length_a   1.000
_cell.length_b   1.000
_cell.length_c   1.000
_cell.angle_alpha   90.00
_cell.angle_beta   90.00
_cell.angle_gamma   90.00
#
_symmetry.space_group_name_H-M   'P 1'
#
loop_
_entity.id
_entity.type
_entity.pdbx_description
1 polymer ?
#
loop_
_entity_poly.entity_id
_entity_poly.type
_entity_poly.pdbx_seq_one_letter_code
_entity_poly.pdbx_strand_id
1 'polypeptide(L)'
;MGSAVAEDSDRFHSAQRAFQEEALEQADSVALAQGILQGDSQSYRRVLREISYHSMAPPGGIAVDFDIHSPHLVEARITAQGSAILPPEVQTLTSTGKLSTKAMPRIQFVELYQDYVCSLVLRVAREVHALLPVKAVLVTAYSADGLPALSPVLSTIIHRKQMERLPFDTLDPSDALDGLQTRTNFKASRRTGAFQPIIAFTPSDVLFTEPASSLQSVIETANRLLEELE
;
A
#
# COMPACT_ATOMS: atom_id res chain seq x y z
N MET A 1 -29.56 24.70 48.02
CA MET A 1 -28.47 23.75 48.35
C MET A 1 -28.55 22.42 47.61
N GLY A 2 -29.73 21.94 47.16
CA GLY A 2 -29.83 20.67 46.41
C GLY A 2 -29.30 20.69 44.95
N SER A 3 -29.43 21.80 44.21
CA SER A 3 -29.00 21.88 42.79
C SER A 3 -27.48 21.74 42.62
N ALA A 4 -26.69 22.45 43.43
CA ALA A 4 -25.24 22.45 43.32
C ALA A 4 -24.60 21.09 43.66
N VAL A 5 -25.19 20.33 44.59
CA VAL A 5 -24.71 18.99 44.96
C VAL A 5 -25.06 17.96 43.88
N ALA A 6 -26.23 18.08 43.25
CA ALA A 6 -26.61 17.24 42.12
C ALA A 6 -25.72 17.52 40.90
N GLU A 7 -25.50 18.79 40.55
CA GLU A 7 -24.61 19.19 39.43
C GLU A 7 -23.17 18.74 39.64
N ASP A 8 -22.63 18.82 40.86
CA ASP A 8 -21.29 18.33 41.20
C ASP A 8 -21.19 16.80 41.11
N SER A 9 -22.23 16.09 41.55
CA SER A 9 -22.30 14.62 41.47
C SER A 9 -22.36 14.15 40.01
N ASP A 10 -23.18 14.81 39.18
CA ASP A 10 -23.27 14.52 37.74
C ASP A 10 -21.95 14.80 37.04
N ARG A 11 -21.28 15.92 37.37
CA ARG A 11 -19.96 16.26 36.83
C ARG A 11 -18.90 15.25 37.24
N PHE A 12 -18.91 14.79 38.49
CA PHE A 12 -18.00 13.74 38.96
C PHE A 12 -18.24 12.43 38.20
N HIS A 13 -19.49 12.00 38.06
CA HIS A 13 -19.83 10.78 37.33
C HIS A 13 -19.48 10.87 35.85
N SER A 14 -19.69 12.02 35.20
CA SER A 14 -19.30 12.21 33.81
C SER A 14 -17.78 12.19 33.64
N ALA A 15 -17.03 12.84 34.53
CA ALA A 15 -15.57 12.85 34.49
C ALA A 15 -15.00 11.45 34.76
N GLN A 16 -15.59 10.70 35.69
CA GLN A 16 -15.18 9.33 35.98
C GLN A 16 -15.42 8.40 34.78
N ARG A 17 -16.55 8.53 34.09
CA ARG A 17 -16.83 7.75 32.86
C ARG A 17 -15.85 8.09 31.75
N ALA A 18 -15.63 9.37 31.47
CA ALA A 18 -14.69 9.81 30.45
C ALA A 18 -13.27 9.29 30.72
N PHE A 19 -12.81 9.36 31.97
CA PHE A 19 -11.50 8.80 32.37
C PHE A 19 -11.42 7.28 32.17
N GLN A 20 -12.50 6.54 32.48
CA GLN A 20 -12.55 5.10 32.26
C GLN A 20 -12.53 4.73 30.78
N GLU A 21 -13.24 5.48 29.93
CA GLU A 21 -13.23 5.32 28.48
C GLU A 21 -11.82 5.57 27.91
N GLU A 22 -11.19 6.69 28.28
CA GLU A 22 -9.83 7.04 27.86
C GLU A 22 -8.80 5.99 28.29
N ALA A 23 -8.91 5.47 29.52
CA ALA A 23 -8.02 4.43 30.02
C ALA A 23 -8.17 3.10 29.24
N LEU A 24 -9.39 2.75 28.82
CA LEU A 24 -9.65 1.57 27.99
C LEU A 24 -9.10 1.73 26.58
N GLU A 25 -9.31 2.90 25.95
CA GLU A 25 -8.76 3.23 24.63
C GLU A 25 -7.23 3.23 24.63
N GLN A 26 -6.62 3.78 25.69
CA GLN A 26 -5.17 3.75 25.87
C GLN A 26 -4.65 2.32 26.02
N ALA A 27 -5.31 1.49 26.84
CA ALA A 27 -4.90 0.09 27.04
C ALA A 27 -4.97 -0.72 25.74
N ASP A 28 -6.03 -0.53 24.95
CA ASP A 28 -6.20 -1.16 23.64
C ASP A 28 -5.15 -0.68 22.62
N SER A 29 -4.86 0.62 22.60
CA SER A 29 -3.81 1.19 21.75
C SER A 29 -2.41 0.63 22.08
N VAL A 30 -2.10 0.50 23.37
CA VAL A 30 -0.83 -0.10 23.83
C VAL A 30 -0.75 -1.58 23.43
N ALA A 31 -1.83 -2.33 23.63
CA ALA A 31 -1.88 -3.74 23.25
C ALA A 31 -1.69 -3.93 21.74
N LEU A 32 -2.33 -3.10 20.91
CA LEU A 32 -2.15 -3.10 19.46
C LEU A 32 -0.71 -2.80 19.07
N ALA A 33 -0.11 -1.75 19.63
CA ALA A 33 1.27 -1.40 19.36
C ALA A 33 2.25 -2.51 19.73
N GLN A 34 2.06 -3.16 20.89
CA GLN A 34 2.86 -4.30 21.32
C GLN A 34 2.72 -5.49 20.35
N GLY A 35 1.49 -5.81 19.93
CA GLY A 35 1.25 -6.88 18.95
C GLY A 35 1.93 -6.60 17.61
N ILE A 36 1.90 -5.35 17.13
CA ILE A 36 2.61 -4.94 15.91
C ILE A 36 4.13 -5.13 16.08
N LEU A 37 4.72 -4.69 17.18
CA LEU A 37 6.16 -4.85 17.42
C LEU A 37 6.60 -6.32 17.53
N GLN A 38 5.70 -7.20 17.97
CA GLN A 38 5.93 -8.64 18.06
C GLN A 38 5.65 -9.38 16.74
N GLY A 39 5.17 -8.70 15.71
CA GLY A 39 4.83 -9.32 14.43
C GLY A 39 3.54 -10.13 14.47
N ASP A 40 2.62 -9.85 15.40
CA ASP A 40 1.35 -10.54 15.49
C ASP A 40 0.46 -10.25 14.27
N SER A 41 0.05 -11.32 13.58
CA SER A 41 -0.75 -11.21 12.36
C SER A 41 -2.12 -10.57 12.59
N GLN A 42 -2.74 -10.73 13.77
CA GLN A 42 -4.04 -10.12 14.03
C GLN A 42 -3.93 -8.61 14.20
N SER A 43 -2.89 -8.16 14.90
CA SER A 43 -2.53 -6.77 15.06
C SER A 43 -2.21 -6.11 13.71
N TYR A 44 -1.46 -6.81 12.85
CA TYR A 44 -1.21 -6.37 11.47
C TYR A 44 -2.50 -6.23 10.66
N ARG A 45 -3.38 -7.24 10.69
CA ARG A 45 -4.69 -7.18 10.00
C ARG A 45 -5.52 -6.01 10.51
N ARG A 46 -5.47 -5.72 11.81
CA ARG A 46 -6.24 -4.63 12.40
C ARG A 46 -5.85 -3.29 11.80
N VAL A 47 -4.56 -2.96 11.71
CA VAL A 47 -4.10 -1.68 11.13
C VAL A 47 -4.22 -1.64 9.62
N LEU A 48 -3.99 -2.75 8.92
CA LEU A 48 -4.12 -2.77 7.45
C LEU A 48 -5.57 -2.52 7.01
N ARG A 49 -6.57 -2.91 7.80
CA ARG A 49 -7.98 -2.58 7.53
C ARG A 49 -8.26 -1.07 7.54
N GLU A 50 -7.48 -0.27 8.27
CA GLU A 50 -7.68 1.18 8.33
C GLU A 50 -7.20 1.89 7.06
N ILE A 51 -6.22 1.30 6.35
CA ILE A 51 -5.70 1.81 5.07
C ILE A 51 -6.24 1.06 3.85
N SER A 52 -7.00 -0.01 4.06
CA SER A 52 -7.74 -0.66 2.99
C SER A 52 -8.77 0.29 2.39
N TYR A 53 -8.82 0.34 1.06
CA TYR A 53 -9.76 1.14 0.30
C TYR A 53 -10.45 0.25 -0.73
N HIS A 54 -11.76 0.33 -0.89
CA HIS A 54 -12.53 -0.55 -1.79
C HIS A 54 -13.56 0.19 -2.62
N SER A 55 -13.37 1.48 -2.87
CA SER A 55 -14.30 2.24 -3.70
C SER A 55 -13.97 1.99 -5.18
N MET A 56 -14.77 1.12 -5.81
CA MET A 56 -14.70 0.81 -7.25
C MET A 56 -15.76 1.56 -8.09
N ALA A 57 -16.63 2.35 -7.45
CA ALA A 57 -17.60 3.21 -8.13
C ALA A 57 -17.07 4.64 -8.28
N PRO A 58 -17.19 5.29 -9.47
CA PRO A 58 -16.72 6.66 -9.68
C PRO A 58 -17.22 7.62 -8.58
N PRO A 59 -16.35 8.52 -8.07
CA PRO A 59 -14.97 8.77 -8.50
C PRO A 59 -13.94 7.79 -7.92
N GLY A 60 -14.36 6.85 -7.06
CA GLY A 60 -13.52 5.79 -6.52
C GLY A 60 -13.32 4.70 -7.57
N GLY A 61 -12.15 4.67 -8.20
CA GLY A 61 -11.75 3.61 -9.13
C GLY A 61 -10.64 2.74 -8.56
N ILE A 62 -10.54 2.58 -7.23
CA ILE A 62 -9.42 1.91 -6.56
C ILE A 62 -9.89 0.88 -5.54
N ALA A 63 -9.27 -0.29 -5.54
CA ALA A 63 -9.34 -1.22 -4.42
C ALA A 63 -7.92 -1.61 -3.98
N VAL A 64 -7.70 -1.78 -2.67
CA VAL A 64 -6.43 -2.18 -2.08
C VAL A 64 -6.68 -3.28 -1.06
N ASP A 65 -6.19 -4.47 -1.38
CA ASP A 65 -6.24 -5.65 -0.53
C ASP A 65 -4.83 -6.01 -0.04
N PHE A 66 -4.75 -6.64 1.13
CA PHE A 66 -3.50 -7.05 1.74
C PHE A 66 -3.51 -8.51 2.15
N ASP A 67 -2.39 -9.19 1.92
CA ASP A 67 -2.10 -10.53 2.41
C ASP A 67 -0.82 -10.50 3.26
N ILE A 68 -0.89 -11.07 4.46
CA ILE A 68 0.27 -11.15 5.37
C ILE A 68 0.89 -12.53 5.22
N HIS A 69 2.09 -12.59 4.64
CA HIS A 69 2.83 -13.84 4.43
C HIS A 69 3.71 -14.19 5.63
N SER A 70 4.27 -13.18 6.28
CA SER A 70 5.07 -13.32 7.50
C SER A 70 5.14 -12.00 8.26
N PRO A 71 5.71 -11.96 9.48
CA PRO A 71 6.00 -10.70 10.18
C PRO A 71 6.88 -9.73 9.38
N HIS A 72 7.57 -10.20 8.34
CA HIS A 72 8.51 -9.43 7.52
C HIS A 72 8.03 -9.14 6.10
N LEU A 73 6.93 -9.74 5.66
CA LEU A 73 6.41 -9.61 4.29
C LEU A 73 4.90 -9.40 4.28
N VAL A 74 4.48 -8.27 3.73
CA VAL A 74 3.10 -8.01 3.33
C VAL A 74 3.04 -7.92 1.81
N GLU A 75 2.05 -8.57 1.23
CA GLU A 75 1.65 -8.40 -0.16
C GLU A 75 0.46 -7.45 -0.22
N ALA A 76 0.50 -6.50 -1.16
CA ALA A 76 -0.57 -5.56 -1.44
C ALA A 76 -1.02 -5.70 -2.89
N ARG A 77 -2.33 -5.86 -3.09
CA ARG A 77 -2.96 -5.98 -4.41
C ARG A 77 -3.82 -4.75 -4.65
N ILE A 78 -3.41 -3.93 -5.61
CA ILE A 78 -4.09 -2.69 -5.99
C ILE A 78 -4.88 -2.97 -7.26
N THR A 79 -6.18 -2.72 -7.27
CA THR A 79 -6.99 -2.69 -8.48
C THR A 79 -7.27 -1.24 -8.84
N ALA A 80 -6.95 -0.83 -10.07
CA ALA A 80 -7.15 0.53 -10.54
C ALA A 80 -7.94 0.56 -11.85
N GLN A 81 -9.04 1.32 -11.86
CA GLN A 81 -9.89 1.60 -13.01
C GLN A 81 -9.65 3.03 -13.51
N GLY A 82 -8.64 3.19 -14.35
CA GLY A 82 -8.23 4.47 -14.95
C GLY A 82 -9.32 5.16 -15.74
N SER A 83 -10.22 4.42 -16.41
CA SER A 83 -11.37 5.01 -17.12
C SER A 83 -12.39 5.67 -16.18
N ALA A 84 -12.43 5.29 -14.90
CA ALA A 84 -13.27 5.91 -13.89
C ALA A 84 -12.62 7.16 -13.25
N ILE A 85 -11.30 7.30 -13.38
CA ILE A 85 -10.51 8.32 -12.66
C ILE A 85 -9.99 9.41 -13.61
N LEU A 86 -9.52 9.03 -14.79
CA LEU A 86 -8.98 9.97 -15.78
C LEU A 86 -10.12 10.53 -16.65
N PRO A 87 -10.15 11.85 -16.86
CA PRO A 87 -11.18 12.46 -17.70
C PRO A 87 -11.04 12.00 -19.15
N PRO A 88 -12.16 11.76 -19.88
CA PRO A 88 -12.11 11.34 -21.27
C PRO A 88 -11.67 12.46 -22.24
N GLU A 89 -11.67 13.70 -21.76
CA GLU A 89 -11.43 14.90 -22.55
C GLU A 89 -10.33 15.76 -21.92
N VAL A 90 -9.62 16.50 -22.75
CA VAL A 90 -8.61 17.48 -22.37
C VAL A 90 -9.10 18.87 -22.77
N GLN A 91 -8.91 19.81 -21.85
CA GLN A 91 -9.25 21.21 -22.06
C GLN A 91 -7.98 22.02 -22.32
N THR A 92 -8.03 22.88 -23.33
CA THR A 92 -6.94 23.78 -23.72
C THR A 92 -7.50 25.18 -24.01
N LEU A 93 -6.68 26.21 -23.87
CA LEU A 93 -7.06 27.56 -24.30
C LEU A 93 -6.59 27.78 -25.74
N THR A 94 -7.46 28.34 -26.58
CA THR A 94 -7.06 28.82 -27.90
C THR A 94 -6.18 30.06 -27.77
N SER A 95 -5.49 30.45 -28.85
CA SER A 95 -4.72 31.71 -28.91
C SER A 95 -5.56 32.96 -28.63
N THR A 96 -6.89 32.86 -28.74
CA THR A 96 -7.85 33.92 -28.42
C THR A 96 -8.44 33.82 -27.01
N GLY A 97 -7.95 32.89 -26.17
CA GLY A 97 -8.38 32.69 -24.78
C GLY A 97 -9.71 31.93 -24.63
N LYS A 98 -10.25 31.35 -25.71
CA LYS A 98 -11.47 30.54 -25.64
C LYS A 98 -11.14 29.12 -25.21
N LEU A 99 -12.00 28.51 -24.39
CA LEU A 99 -11.86 27.11 -24.00
C LEU A 99 -12.14 26.18 -25.19
N SER A 100 -11.23 25.25 -25.46
CA SER A 100 -11.39 24.17 -26.43
C SER A 100 -11.28 22.84 -25.73
N THR A 101 -12.32 22.02 -25.89
CA THR A 101 -12.39 20.66 -25.37
C THR A 101 -12.21 19.66 -26.50
N LYS A 102 -11.35 18.66 -26.30
CA LYS A 102 -11.08 17.60 -27.27
C LYS A 102 -10.95 16.26 -26.54
N ALA A 103 -11.22 15.16 -27.24
CA ALA A 103 -10.94 13.82 -26.71
C ALA A 103 -9.46 13.69 -26.32
N MET A 104 -9.18 13.04 -25.19
CA MET A 104 -7.81 12.86 -24.70
C MET A 104 -7.01 12.01 -25.69
N PRO A 105 -5.83 12.48 -26.14
CA PRO A 105 -4.91 11.65 -26.90
C PRO A 105 -4.52 10.41 -26.11
N ARG A 106 -4.49 9.25 -26.78
CA ARG A 106 -4.20 7.98 -26.12
C ARG A 106 -2.84 7.94 -25.41
N ILE A 107 -1.83 8.58 -25.99
CA ILE A 107 -0.49 8.67 -25.38
C ILE A 107 -0.56 9.38 -24.03
N GLN A 108 -1.24 10.53 -24.00
CA GLN A 108 -1.42 11.32 -22.78
C GLN A 108 -2.22 10.54 -21.72
N PHE A 109 -3.25 9.78 -22.11
CA PHE A 109 -3.97 8.91 -21.18
C PHE A 109 -3.04 7.86 -20.54
N VAL A 110 -2.19 7.23 -21.35
CA VAL A 110 -1.26 6.20 -20.87
C VAL A 110 -0.23 6.77 -19.91
N GLU A 111 0.32 7.95 -20.20
CA GLU A 111 1.25 8.66 -19.32
C GLU A 111 0.60 8.98 -17.97
N LEU A 112 -0.58 9.62 -17.98
CA LEU A 112 -1.31 9.94 -16.75
C LEU A 112 -1.69 8.69 -15.95
N TYR A 113 -2.08 7.60 -16.62
CA TYR A 113 -2.41 6.35 -15.95
C TYR A 113 -1.17 5.70 -15.33
N GLN A 114 -0.04 5.72 -16.04
CA GLN A 114 1.23 5.23 -15.51
C GLN A 114 1.63 5.99 -14.26
N ASP A 115 1.67 7.33 -14.31
CA ASP A 115 2.03 8.17 -13.15
C ASP A 115 1.12 7.91 -11.97
N TYR A 116 -0.18 7.77 -12.24
CA TYR A 116 -1.18 7.45 -11.26
C TYR A 116 -0.95 6.08 -10.58
N VAL A 117 -0.76 5.02 -11.36
CA VAL A 117 -0.54 3.66 -10.82
C VAL A 117 0.78 3.59 -10.06
N CYS A 118 1.85 4.18 -10.59
CA CYS A 118 3.14 4.26 -9.91
C CYS A 118 3.02 5.01 -8.58
N SER A 119 2.27 6.11 -8.54
CA SER A 119 1.98 6.86 -7.31
C SER A 119 1.23 6.02 -6.27
N LEU A 120 0.21 5.26 -6.69
CA LEU A 120 -0.53 4.37 -5.79
C LEU A 120 0.36 3.29 -5.19
N VAL A 121 1.22 2.69 -6.00
CA VAL A 121 2.17 1.65 -5.57
C VAL A 121 3.11 2.20 -4.48
N LEU A 122 3.71 3.37 -4.72
CA LEU A 122 4.60 4.01 -3.75
C LEU A 122 3.85 4.42 -2.49
N ARG A 123 2.64 4.98 -2.62
CA ARG A 123 1.79 5.35 -1.49
C ARG A 123 1.49 4.15 -0.60
N VAL A 124 0.96 3.06 -1.17
CA VAL A 124 0.58 1.86 -0.41
C VAL A 124 1.79 1.24 0.27
N ALA A 125 2.92 1.09 -0.43
CA ALA A 125 4.13 0.57 0.18
C ALA A 125 4.64 1.45 1.33
N ARG A 126 4.55 2.78 1.20
CA ARG A 126 4.95 3.73 2.24
C ARG A 126 4.03 3.66 3.46
N GLU A 127 2.72 3.58 3.26
CA GLU A 127 1.74 3.42 4.35
C GLU A 127 1.98 2.12 5.12
N VAL A 128 2.19 1.00 4.41
CA VAL A 128 2.50 -0.29 5.04
C VAL A 128 3.80 -0.23 5.85
N HIS A 129 4.88 0.33 5.30
CA HIS A 129 6.16 0.48 6.03
C HIS A 129 6.05 1.45 7.22
N ALA A 130 5.16 2.45 7.15
CA ALA A 130 4.93 3.38 8.25
C ALA A 130 4.18 2.71 9.41
N LEU A 131 3.21 1.84 9.11
CA LEU A 131 2.38 1.18 10.12
C LEU A 131 3.02 -0.09 10.69
N LEU A 132 3.79 -0.83 9.88
CA LEU A 132 4.28 -2.15 10.22
C LEU A 132 5.81 -2.25 10.15
N PRO A 133 6.45 -3.02 11.05
CA PRO A 133 7.89 -3.28 11.03
C PRO A 133 8.29 -4.38 10.01
N VAL A 134 7.61 -4.41 8.86
CA VAL A 134 7.94 -5.36 7.78
C VAL A 134 9.25 -4.98 7.09
N LYS A 135 10.00 -5.99 6.63
CA LYS A 135 11.27 -5.79 5.92
C LYS A 135 11.04 -5.48 4.43
N ALA A 136 9.95 -6.00 3.85
CA ALA A 136 9.58 -5.77 2.46
C ALA A 136 8.06 -5.75 2.26
N VAL A 137 7.64 -5.06 1.21
CA VAL A 137 6.28 -5.09 0.69
C VAL A 137 6.34 -5.52 -0.77
N LEU A 138 5.56 -6.52 -1.13
CA LEU A 138 5.29 -6.91 -2.51
C LEU A 138 4.03 -6.18 -2.96
N VAL A 139 4.11 -5.31 -3.96
CA VAL A 139 2.94 -4.58 -4.47
C VAL A 139 2.67 -4.98 -5.91
N THR A 140 1.44 -5.42 -6.20
CA THR A 140 0.99 -5.70 -7.56
C THR A 140 -0.24 -4.87 -7.89
N ALA A 141 -0.16 -4.11 -8.98
CA ALA A 141 -1.26 -3.30 -9.50
C ALA A 141 -1.92 -3.99 -10.71
N TYR A 142 -3.25 -4.07 -10.68
CA TYR A 142 -4.12 -4.65 -11.66
C TYR A 142 -4.94 -3.55 -12.34
N SER A 143 -4.97 -3.58 -13.68
CA SER A 143 -5.85 -2.71 -14.45
C SER A 143 -7.24 -3.35 -14.60
N ALA A 144 -8.28 -2.56 -14.31
CA ALA A 144 -9.68 -2.93 -14.53
C ALA A 144 -10.24 -2.44 -15.88
N ASP A 145 -9.47 -1.67 -16.66
CA ASP A 145 -9.92 -1.05 -17.92
C ASP A 145 -9.71 -1.92 -19.17
N GLY A 146 -9.30 -3.19 -18.99
CA GLY A 146 -8.86 -4.07 -20.07
C GLY A 146 -9.49 -5.46 -20.07
N LEU A 147 -9.25 -6.20 -21.17
CA LEU A 147 -9.57 -7.62 -21.31
C LEU A 147 -8.26 -8.44 -21.28
N PRO A 148 -8.12 -9.47 -20.42
CA PRO A 148 -9.10 -9.90 -19.40
C PRO A 148 -9.25 -8.87 -18.27
N ALA A 149 -10.46 -8.83 -17.69
CA ALA A 149 -10.75 -8.00 -16.52
C ALA A 149 -9.80 -8.41 -15.39
N LEU A 150 -9.09 -7.43 -14.80
CA LEU A 150 -8.02 -7.62 -13.80
C LEU A 150 -6.74 -8.23 -14.37
N SER A 151 -6.04 -7.44 -15.17
CA SER A 151 -4.71 -7.79 -15.68
C SER A 151 -3.62 -7.10 -14.85
N PRO A 152 -2.61 -7.81 -14.32
CA PRO A 152 -1.49 -7.17 -13.64
C PRO A 152 -0.67 -6.37 -14.63
N VAL A 153 -0.44 -5.08 -14.35
CA VAL A 153 0.30 -4.15 -15.22
C VAL A 153 1.62 -3.71 -14.61
N LEU A 154 1.74 -3.82 -13.29
CA LEU A 154 2.92 -3.48 -12.51
C LEU A 154 3.02 -4.42 -11.31
N SER A 155 4.21 -4.94 -11.05
CA SER A 155 4.51 -5.69 -9.84
C SER A 155 5.91 -5.32 -9.37
N THR A 156 6.06 -4.99 -8.08
CA THR A 156 7.32 -4.51 -7.54
C THR A 156 7.56 -5.00 -6.12
N ILE A 157 8.82 -5.25 -5.79
CA ILE A 157 9.27 -5.59 -4.44
C ILE A 157 10.00 -4.39 -3.87
N ILE A 158 9.54 -3.89 -2.73
CA ILE A 158 10.08 -2.68 -2.09
C ILE A 158 10.53 -3.02 -0.67
N HIS A 159 11.84 -3.12 -0.49
CA HIS A 159 12.43 -3.26 0.84
C HIS A 159 12.36 -1.95 1.62
N ARG A 160 12.23 -2.04 2.94
CA ARG A 160 12.16 -0.88 3.84
C ARG A 160 13.31 0.11 3.63
N LYS A 161 14.54 -0.42 3.50
CA LYS A 161 15.75 0.39 3.24
C LYS A 161 15.72 1.14 1.90
N GLN A 162 15.04 0.60 0.88
CA GLN A 162 14.87 1.29 -0.40
C GLN A 162 13.83 2.40 -0.24
N MET A 163 12.70 2.09 0.39
CA MET A 163 11.63 3.04 0.70
C MET A 163 12.12 4.26 1.47
N GLU A 164 12.93 4.06 2.52
CA GLU A 164 13.50 5.14 3.36
C GLU A 164 14.49 6.06 2.61
N ARG A 165 15.00 5.65 1.45
CA ARG A 165 15.97 6.42 0.65
C ARG A 165 15.33 7.24 -0.47
N LEU A 166 14.04 7.04 -0.76
CA LEU A 166 13.37 7.74 -1.85
C LEU A 166 13.15 9.23 -1.50
N PRO A 167 13.46 10.17 -2.41
CA PRO A 167 13.29 11.60 -2.18
C PRO A 167 11.84 12.04 -2.46
N PHE A 168 10.92 11.76 -1.54
CA PHE A 168 9.46 12.00 -1.72
C PHE A 168 9.07 13.43 -2.08
N ASP A 169 9.89 14.43 -1.71
CA ASP A 169 9.60 15.84 -2.02
C ASP A 169 9.83 16.20 -3.49
N THR A 170 10.62 15.41 -4.22
CA THR A 170 11.05 15.72 -5.60
C THR A 170 10.98 14.54 -6.55
N LEU A 171 10.56 13.35 -6.08
CA LEU A 171 10.55 12.16 -6.94
C LEU A 171 9.47 12.25 -8.00
N ASP A 172 9.81 11.78 -9.19
CA ASP A 172 8.82 11.33 -10.17
C ASP A 172 8.42 9.88 -9.83
N PRO A 173 7.12 9.56 -9.69
CA PRO A 173 6.68 8.22 -9.31
C PRO A 173 7.10 7.13 -10.29
N SER A 174 7.12 7.43 -11.59
CA SER A 174 7.45 6.46 -12.62
C SER A 174 8.95 6.18 -12.65
N ASP A 175 9.79 7.21 -12.56
CA ASP A 175 11.25 7.09 -12.50
C ASP A 175 11.71 6.41 -11.20
N ALA A 176 11.01 6.67 -10.08
CA ALA A 176 11.37 6.10 -8.77
C ALA A 176 11.30 4.56 -8.74
N LEU A 177 10.50 3.95 -9.62
CA LEU A 177 10.39 2.50 -9.71
C LEU A 177 11.52 1.85 -10.50
N ASP A 178 12.22 2.58 -11.37
CA ASP A 178 13.32 2.03 -12.18
C ASP A 178 14.50 1.55 -11.31
N GLY A 179 14.67 2.14 -10.12
CA GLY A 179 15.67 1.73 -9.13
C GLY A 179 15.27 0.54 -8.25
N LEU A 180 14.06 -0.01 -8.44
CA LEU A 180 13.49 -1.08 -7.63
C LEU A 180 13.39 -2.39 -8.43
N GLN A 181 13.12 -3.50 -7.74
CA GLN A 181 12.85 -4.76 -8.40
C GLN A 181 11.42 -4.73 -8.95
N THR A 182 11.27 -4.21 -10.16
CA THR A 182 9.98 -3.89 -10.76
C THR A 182 9.81 -4.59 -12.12
N ARG A 183 8.61 -5.13 -12.35
CA ARG A 183 8.11 -5.57 -13.65
C ARG A 183 6.96 -4.65 -14.02
N THR A 184 7.00 -4.02 -15.19
CA THR A 184 5.91 -3.15 -15.68
C THR A 184 5.66 -3.35 -17.17
N ASN A 185 4.44 -3.09 -17.62
CA ASN A 185 4.14 -2.97 -19.04
C ASN A 185 2.98 -2.00 -19.31
N PHE A 186 3.28 -0.71 -19.30
CA PHE A 186 2.32 0.35 -19.64
C PHE A 186 2.09 0.51 -21.16
N LYS A 187 2.67 -0.36 -22.01
CA LYS A 187 2.42 -0.31 -23.45
C LYS A 187 1.00 -0.76 -23.74
N ALA A 188 0.19 0.18 -24.18
CA ALA A 188 -1.18 -0.07 -24.51
C ALA A 188 -1.28 -0.79 -25.88
N SER A 189 -1.92 -1.97 -25.90
CA SER A 189 -2.14 -2.81 -27.09
C SER A 189 -2.70 -2.01 -28.25
N ARG A 190 -2.04 -2.05 -29.42
CA ARG A 190 -2.50 -1.34 -30.63
C ARG A 190 -3.89 -1.79 -31.11
N ARG A 191 -4.31 -3.01 -30.75
CA ARG A 191 -5.59 -3.60 -31.20
C ARG A 191 -6.74 -3.33 -30.23
N THR A 192 -6.48 -3.38 -28.92
CA THR A 192 -7.54 -3.39 -27.90
C THR A 192 -7.58 -2.15 -27.02
N GLY A 193 -6.61 -1.24 -27.12
CA GLY A 193 -6.60 -0.09 -26.22
C GLY A 193 -5.98 -0.39 -24.85
N ALA A 194 -6.12 -1.63 -24.35
CA ALA A 194 -5.74 -2.06 -23.00
C ALA A 194 -4.24 -2.19 -22.75
N PHE A 195 -3.82 -2.06 -21.48
CA PHE A 195 -2.47 -2.36 -21.03
C PHE A 195 -2.12 -3.83 -21.24
N GLN A 196 -0.85 -4.09 -21.53
CA GLN A 196 -0.37 -5.46 -21.70
C GLN A 196 -0.10 -6.08 -20.32
N PRO A 197 -0.60 -7.30 -20.05
CA PRO A 197 -0.35 -7.95 -18.78
C PRO A 197 1.12 -8.35 -18.62
N ILE A 198 1.56 -8.42 -17.36
CA ILE A 198 2.87 -8.97 -16.97
C ILE A 198 2.70 -10.27 -16.16
N ILE A 199 3.81 -10.96 -15.92
CA ILE A 199 3.87 -12.00 -14.88
C ILE A 199 4.28 -11.30 -13.57
N ALA A 200 3.34 -11.19 -12.64
CA ALA A 200 3.59 -10.58 -11.34
C ALA A 200 4.67 -11.36 -10.56
N PHE A 201 5.35 -10.67 -9.64
CA PHE A 201 6.14 -11.36 -8.63
C PHE A 201 5.24 -12.12 -7.67
N THR A 202 5.81 -13.13 -7.05
CA THR A 202 5.22 -13.97 -6.02
C THR A 202 5.96 -13.74 -4.70
N PRO A 203 5.38 -14.13 -3.56
CA PRO A 203 6.08 -14.04 -2.28
C PRO A 203 7.44 -14.75 -2.27
N SER A 204 7.61 -15.82 -3.05
CA SER A 204 8.89 -16.54 -3.18
C SER A 204 9.97 -15.78 -3.96
N ASP A 205 9.61 -14.73 -4.71
CA ASP A 205 10.59 -13.87 -5.38
C ASP A 205 11.24 -12.86 -4.41
N VAL A 206 10.68 -12.69 -3.19
CA VAL A 206 11.18 -11.73 -2.19
C VAL A 206 12.34 -12.33 -1.40
N LEU A 207 13.54 -11.81 -1.65
CA LEU A 207 14.76 -12.25 -0.97
C LEU A 207 15.07 -11.34 0.21
N PHE A 208 15.06 -11.89 1.43
CA PHE A 208 15.60 -11.21 2.60
C PHE A 208 17.09 -11.50 2.69
N THR A 209 17.91 -10.49 2.44
CA THR A 209 19.31 -10.54 2.88
C THR A 209 19.31 -10.30 4.38
N GLU A 210 19.40 -11.38 5.15
CA GLU A 210 19.84 -11.25 6.54
C GLU A 210 21.22 -10.56 6.53
N PRO A 211 21.51 -9.61 7.45
CA PRO A 211 22.89 -9.19 7.64
C PRO A 211 23.68 -10.47 7.88
N ALA A 212 24.61 -10.79 6.97
CA ALA A 212 25.26 -12.09 6.88
C ALA A 212 25.42 -12.66 8.28
N SER A 213 24.52 -13.59 8.63
CA SER A 213 24.71 -14.38 9.82
C SER A 213 26.07 -15.01 9.59
N SER A 214 27.03 -14.70 10.47
CA SER A 214 28.42 -15.11 10.28
C SER A 214 28.44 -16.56 9.79
N LEU A 215 29.38 -16.93 8.92
CA LEU A 215 29.51 -18.32 8.45
C LEU A 215 29.38 -19.34 9.60
N GLN A 216 29.84 -18.96 10.79
CA GLN A 216 29.67 -19.68 12.05
C GLN A 216 28.20 -19.96 12.40
N SER A 217 27.32 -18.97 12.40
CA SER A 217 25.88 -19.16 12.69
C SER A 217 25.13 -19.99 11.65
N VAL A 218 25.55 -19.95 10.38
CA VAL A 218 25.00 -20.84 9.34
C VAL A 218 25.44 -22.29 9.59
N ILE A 219 26.72 -22.48 9.94
CA ILE A 219 27.29 -23.79 10.30
C ILE A 219 26.63 -24.34 11.57
N GLU A 220 26.41 -23.50 12.59
CA GLU A 220 25.73 -23.88 13.83
C GLU A 220 24.30 -24.35 13.59
N THR A 221 23.58 -23.65 12.71
CA THR A 221 22.20 -24.02 12.35
C THR A 221 22.17 -25.34 11.56
N ALA A 222 23.11 -25.54 10.64
CA ALA A 222 23.23 -26.77 9.88
C ALA A 222 23.59 -27.98 10.75
N ASN A 223 24.52 -27.81 11.70
CA ASN A 223 24.91 -28.88 12.63
C ASN A 223 23.75 -29.27 13.56
N ARG A 224 22.99 -28.28 14.06
CA ARG A 224 21.81 -28.56 14.89
C ARG A 224 20.73 -29.36 14.15
N LEU A 225 20.51 -29.09 12.86
CA LEU A 225 19.56 -29.84 12.04
C LEU A 225 20.05 -31.26 11.71
N LEU A 226 21.36 -31.49 11.66
CA LEU A 226 21.93 -32.83 11.47
C LEU A 226 21.82 -33.68 12.74
N GLU A 227 21.99 -33.07 13.92
CA GLU A 227 21.80 -33.75 15.22
C GLU A 227 20.33 -34.14 15.48
N GLU A 228 19.37 -33.41 14.92
CA GLU A 228 17.94 -33.75 15.00
C GLU A 228 17.53 -34.91 14.06
N LEU A 229 18.43 -35.33 13.15
CA LEU A 229 18.20 -36.41 12.19
C LEU A 229 18.93 -37.73 12.56
N GLU A 230 19.69 -37.75 13.66
CA GLU A 230 20.27 -38.95 14.28
C GLU A 230 19.41 -39.45 15.47
#